data_AF-A0A7Y0AJG9-F1
#
_entry.id   AF-A0A7Y0AJG9-F1
#
_cell.length_a   1.000
_cell.length_b   1.000
_cell.length_c   1.000
_cell.angle_alpha   90.00
_cell.angle_beta   90.00
_cell.angle_gamma   90.00
#
_symmetry.space_group_name_H-M   'P 1'
#
loop_
_entity.id
_entity.type
_entity.pdbx_description
1 polymer ?
#
loop_
_entity_poly.entity_id
_entity_poly.type
_entity_poly.pdbx_seq_one_letter_code
_entity_poly.pdbx_strand_id
1 'polypeptide(L)'
;MKKLILGIAIVASAFVFGQKGDVNAKLQEVNKAAMDAYNAKNYTVAAPKFLEVYNLLKTSGQDDKIYMYYAGLSYALANNTDESIKIYTDLVNSGFTGVQTTYTAKEKKSGQVVNLDKATWELMKKNSDYSDFKTEQTASVEPDLYETLSTLLLNAKKSNEALVIIEKGLAKYPNNAKLKEAQATAYYDSGNTEKFIGALKEQLTKNPTDATNWYNLGVMQSKTPATVEDAIASFKKAIEVKPNFDNAHQNIVYTVIGDDSKIVDQINAARKDKPDEATKLIDARKERFTKALPYAEAWYKASPENLDAISTLKDIYVVTKNMDKIKELKAKEAELKAKVK
;
A
#
# COMPACT_ATOMS: atom_id res chain seq x y z
N MET A 1 -12.12 -4.63 -1.94
CA MET A 1 -13.46 -3.99 -1.95
C MET A 1 -14.63 -4.97 -1.99
N LYS A 2 -14.78 -5.90 -2.96
CA LYS A 2 -15.93 -6.85 -2.99
C LYS A 2 -16.09 -7.73 -1.73
N LYS A 3 -14.99 -8.13 -1.06
CA LYS A 3 -15.04 -8.92 0.19
C LYS A 3 -15.49 -8.14 1.43
N LEU A 4 -15.27 -6.82 1.47
CA LEU A 4 -15.65 -5.97 2.62
C LEU A 4 -17.17 -5.75 2.70
N ILE A 5 -17.83 -5.67 1.54
CA ILE A 5 -19.28 -5.45 1.42
C ILE A 5 -20.07 -6.61 2.04
N LEU A 6 -19.50 -7.83 2.07
CA LEU A 6 -20.15 -9.01 2.63
C LEU A 6 -20.36 -8.91 4.14
N GLY A 7 -19.49 -8.23 4.88
CA GLY A 7 -19.61 -8.04 6.32
C GLY A 7 -20.78 -7.14 6.72
N ILE A 8 -21.18 -6.21 5.84
CA ILE A 8 -22.28 -5.28 6.11
C ILE A 8 -23.64 -5.96 5.96
N ALA A 9 -23.75 -6.93 5.05
CA ALA A 9 -24.99 -7.68 4.83
C ALA A 9 -25.42 -8.49 6.09
N ILE A 10 -24.48 -8.85 6.97
CA ILE A 10 -24.75 -9.64 8.18
C ILE A 10 -25.53 -8.83 9.22
N VAL A 11 -25.35 -7.49 9.26
CA VAL A 11 -26.05 -6.65 10.24
C VAL A 11 -27.53 -6.49 9.91
N ALA A 12 -27.95 -6.69 8.66
CA ALA A 12 -29.37 -6.72 8.32
C ALA A 12 -30.10 -7.94 8.93
N SER A 13 -29.39 -9.04 9.23
CA SER A 13 -29.99 -10.28 9.74
C SER A 13 -30.00 -10.44 11.26
N ALA A 14 -29.31 -9.59 12.04
CA ALA A 14 -29.14 -9.77 13.48
C ALA A 14 -30.17 -9.05 14.37
N PHE A 15 -31.13 -8.30 13.81
CA PHE A 15 -32.06 -7.44 14.58
C PHE A 15 -33.37 -8.11 14.99
N VAL A 16 -33.35 -9.41 15.23
CA VAL A 16 -34.55 -10.16 15.65
C VAL A 16 -34.38 -10.52 17.13
N PHE A 17 -35.09 -9.73 17.94
CA PHE A 17 -35.34 -9.87 19.39
C PHE A 17 -34.33 -9.25 20.37
N GLY A 18 -34.72 -8.06 20.87
CA GLY A 18 -34.60 -7.77 22.30
C GLY A 18 -33.95 -6.46 22.71
N GLN A 19 -34.54 -5.30 22.39
CA GLN A 19 -34.67 -4.13 23.30
C GLN A 19 -35.52 -2.98 22.69
N LYS A 20 -35.97 -2.09 23.58
CA LYS A 20 -37.06 -1.09 23.51
C LYS A 20 -37.31 -0.40 22.15
N GLY A 21 -38.60 -0.24 21.82
CA GLY A 21 -39.06 0.52 20.65
C GLY A 21 -38.51 1.94 20.57
N ASP A 22 -38.59 2.50 19.36
CA ASP A 22 -38.03 3.77 18.86
C ASP A 22 -36.52 3.75 18.52
N VAL A 23 -35.64 3.30 19.42
CA VAL A 23 -34.17 3.25 19.17
C VAL A 23 -33.82 2.30 18.01
N ASN A 24 -34.47 1.15 17.92
CA ASN A 24 -34.22 0.18 16.85
C ASN A 24 -34.65 0.71 15.47
N ALA A 25 -35.76 1.45 15.41
CA ALA A 25 -36.23 2.08 14.17
C ALA A 25 -35.26 3.18 13.72
N LYS A 26 -34.78 4.00 14.67
CA LYS A 26 -33.80 5.04 14.38
C LYS A 26 -32.48 4.45 13.89
N LEU A 27 -31.99 3.40 14.55
CA LEU A 27 -30.78 2.70 14.16
C LEU A 27 -30.86 2.15 12.72
N GLN A 28 -31.98 1.52 12.36
CA GLN A 28 -32.21 1.01 11.01
C GLN A 28 -32.24 2.14 9.97
N GLU A 29 -32.93 3.24 10.27
CA GLU A 29 -33.01 4.43 9.41
C GLU A 29 -31.61 5.03 9.16
N VAL A 30 -30.84 5.26 10.23
CA VAL A 30 -29.51 5.87 10.16
C VAL A 30 -28.53 4.94 9.44
N ASN A 31 -28.57 3.64 9.72
CA ASN A 31 -27.71 2.67 9.04
C ASN A 31 -28.00 2.59 7.54
N LYS A 32 -29.30 2.55 7.17
CA LYS A 32 -29.70 2.60 5.77
C LYS A 32 -29.18 3.87 5.09
N ALA A 33 -29.34 5.03 5.74
CA ALA A 33 -28.87 6.30 5.20
C ALA A 33 -27.33 6.34 5.07
N ALA A 34 -26.58 5.76 6.02
CA ALA A 34 -25.13 5.65 5.95
C ALA A 34 -24.70 4.81 4.73
N MET A 35 -25.36 3.67 4.54
CA MET A 35 -25.08 2.74 3.44
C MET A 35 -25.45 3.29 2.08
N ASP A 36 -26.62 3.91 1.95
CA ASP A 36 -27.08 4.53 0.71
C ASP A 36 -26.12 5.67 0.31
N ALA A 37 -25.68 6.49 1.27
CA ALA A 37 -24.69 7.54 1.04
C ALA A 37 -23.31 6.97 0.64
N TYR A 38 -22.84 5.92 1.30
CA TYR A 38 -21.56 5.27 0.99
C TYR A 38 -21.58 4.66 -0.41
N ASN A 39 -22.65 3.96 -0.78
CA ASN A 39 -22.84 3.36 -2.10
C ASN A 39 -22.93 4.43 -3.20
N ALA A 40 -23.54 5.58 -2.89
CA ALA A 40 -23.56 6.75 -3.76
C ALA A 40 -22.23 7.52 -3.81
N LYS A 41 -21.18 7.04 -3.12
CA LYS A 41 -19.88 7.72 -2.96
C LYS A 41 -19.96 9.11 -2.33
N ASN A 42 -21.05 9.40 -1.61
CA ASN A 42 -21.23 10.62 -0.85
C ASN A 42 -20.62 10.44 0.55
N TYR A 43 -19.28 10.42 0.60
CA TYR A 43 -18.54 10.08 1.81
C TYR A 43 -18.66 11.12 2.92
N THR A 44 -18.85 12.40 2.55
CA THR A 44 -19.11 13.49 3.51
C THR A 44 -20.40 13.25 4.31
N VAL A 45 -21.41 12.62 3.70
CA VAL A 45 -22.65 12.23 4.39
C VAL A 45 -22.54 10.87 5.07
N ALA A 46 -21.86 9.90 4.44
CA ALA A 46 -21.73 8.55 4.98
C ALA A 46 -20.95 8.52 6.31
N ALA A 47 -19.83 9.25 6.39
CA ALA A 47 -18.91 9.20 7.53
C ALA A 47 -19.56 9.52 8.89
N PRO A 48 -20.21 10.69 9.08
CA PRO A 48 -20.85 11.00 10.36
C PRO A 48 -22.02 10.05 10.66
N LYS A 49 -22.72 9.53 9.64
CA LYS A 49 -23.81 8.57 9.85
C LYS A 49 -23.30 7.22 10.35
N PHE A 50 -22.17 6.72 9.87
CA PHE A 50 -21.57 5.51 10.44
C PHE A 50 -21.16 5.71 11.91
N LEU A 51 -20.64 6.88 12.29
CA LEU A 51 -20.40 7.18 13.71
C LEU A 51 -21.70 7.25 14.52
N GLU A 52 -22.77 7.80 13.94
CA GLU A 52 -24.10 7.83 14.57
C GLU A 52 -24.62 6.40 14.82
N VAL A 53 -24.47 5.48 13.85
CA VAL A 53 -24.81 4.06 14.04
C VAL A 53 -24.00 3.45 15.19
N TYR A 54 -22.68 3.63 15.20
CA TYR A 54 -21.82 3.13 16.28
C TYR A 54 -22.27 3.65 17.66
N ASN A 55 -22.54 4.95 17.77
CA ASN A 55 -22.93 5.58 19.02
C ASN A 55 -24.29 5.04 19.51
N LEU A 56 -25.27 4.86 18.62
CA LEU A 56 -26.58 4.27 18.95
C LEU A 56 -26.48 2.81 19.41
N LEU A 57 -25.60 2.02 18.79
CA LEU A 57 -25.32 0.65 19.22
C LEU A 57 -24.68 0.64 20.61
N LYS A 58 -23.72 1.55 20.84
CA LYS A 58 -23.00 1.64 22.11
C LYS A 58 -23.90 2.02 23.28
N THR A 59 -24.89 2.90 23.09
CA THR A 59 -25.89 3.22 24.14
C THR A 59 -26.74 2.00 24.52
N SER A 60 -26.87 1.03 23.61
CA SER A 60 -27.56 -0.24 23.82
C SER A 60 -26.62 -1.36 24.29
N GLY A 61 -25.39 -1.03 24.68
CA GLY A 61 -24.38 -1.97 25.15
C GLY A 61 -23.66 -2.77 24.06
N GLN A 62 -23.86 -2.43 22.78
CA GLN A 62 -23.21 -3.09 21.65
C GLN A 62 -22.03 -2.25 21.14
N ASP A 63 -20.80 -2.71 21.38
CA ASP A 63 -19.57 -2.01 20.97
C ASP A 63 -19.09 -2.47 19.58
N ASP A 64 -19.94 -2.31 18.56
CA ASP A 64 -19.65 -2.75 17.19
C ASP A 64 -18.77 -1.75 16.43
N LYS A 65 -17.46 -1.85 16.67
CA LYS A 65 -16.45 -0.96 16.09
C LYS A 65 -16.29 -1.09 14.57
N ILE A 66 -16.98 -2.02 13.90
CA ILE A 66 -16.97 -2.06 12.42
C ILE A 66 -17.52 -0.76 11.82
N TYR A 67 -18.46 -0.11 12.51
CA TYR A 67 -19.01 1.18 12.09
C TYR A 67 -18.02 2.32 12.26
N MET A 68 -17.15 2.27 13.29
CA MET A 68 -16.02 3.18 13.38
C MET A 68 -15.05 2.97 12.21
N TYR A 69 -14.77 1.73 11.82
CA TYR A 69 -13.93 1.45 10.65
C TYR A 69 -14.50 2.09 9.37
N TYR A 70 -15.80 1.93 9.10
CA TYR A 70 -16.44 2.54 7.93
C TYR A 70 -16.52 4.06 8.01
N ALA A 71 -16.72 4.61 9.22
CA ALA A 71 -16.65 6.05 9.43
C ALA A 71 -15.26 6.60 9.10
N GLY A 72 -14.20 6.00 9.64
CA GLY A 72 -12.81 6.38 9.36
C GLY A 72 -12.51 6.32 7.86
N LEU A 73 -12.85 5.21 7.20
CA LEU A 73 -12.68 5.06 5.76
C LEU A 73 -13.42 6.15 4.97
N SER A 74 -14.67 6.45 5.36
CA SER A 74 -15.48 7.47 4.70
C SER A 74 -14.89 8.88 4.93
N TYR A 75 -14.37 9.17 6.12
CA TYR A 75 -13.66 10.44 6.35
C TYR A 75 -12.40 10.56 5.50
N ALA A 76 -11.60 9.49 5.38
CA ALA A 76 -10.45 9.47 4.47
C ALA A 76 -10.85 9.76 3.02
N LEU A 77 -11.90 9.09 2.52
CA LEU A 77 -12.41 9.28 1.15
C LEU A 77 -13.07 10.66 0.94
N ALA A 78 -13.51 11.31 2.01
CA ALA A 78 -14.00 12.69 2.01
C ALA A 78 -12.89 13.74 2.18
N ASN A 79 -11.61 13.34 2.18
CA ASN A 79 -10.45 14.18 2.48
C ASN A 79 -10.48 14.85 3.87
N ASN A 80 -11.24 14.30 4.82
CA ASN A 80 -11.19 14.71 6.22
C ASN A 80 -10.16 13.85 6.96
N THR A 81 -8.89 14.17 6.73
CA THR A 81 -7.75 13.38 7.21
C THR A 81 -7.67 13.33 8.74
N ASP A 82 -7.97 14.43 9.44
CA ASP A 82 -7.83 14.51 10.90
C ASP A 82 -8.82 13.59 11.63
N GLU A 83 -10.10 13.62 11.26
CA GLU A 83 -11.10 12.72 11.87
C GLU A 83 -10.82 11.26 11.51
N SER A 84 -10.37 10.99 10.28
CA SER A 84 -9.95 9.65 9.89
C SER A 84 -8.79 9.13 10.75
N ILE A 85 -7.72 9.94 10.92
CA ILE A 85 -6.56 9.58 11.75
C ILE A 85 -7.00 9.25 13.17
N LYS A 86 -7.85 10.09 13.77
CA LYS A 86 -8.36 9.89 15.13
C LYS A 86 -9.09 8.55 15.26
N ILE A 87 -10.04 8.27 14.36
CA ILE A 87 -10.83 7.04 14.39
C ILE A 87 -9.94 5.80 14.20
N TYR A 88 -9.05 5.81 13.20
CA TYR A 88 -8.16 4.68 12.97
C TYR A 88 -7.16 4.47 14.11
N THR A 89 -6.70 5.55 14.76
CA THR A 89 -5.85 5.46 15.96
C THR A 89 -6.60 4.78 17.10
N ASP A 90 -7.86 5.15 17.35
CA ASP A 90 -8.71 4.52 18.36
C ASP A 90 -8.93 3.02 18.06
N LEU A 91 -9.18 2.68 16.80
CA LEU A 91 -9.35 1.29 16.35
C LEU A 91 -8.08 0.46 16.63
N VAL A 92 -6.91 0.97 16.21
CA VAL A 92 -5.62 0.30 16.42
C VAL A 92 -5.33 0.14 17.92
N ASN A 93 -5.55 1.18 18.73
CA ASN A 93 -5.29 1.14 20.17
C ASN A 93 -6.27 0.23 20.91
N SER A 94 -7.50 0.04 20.39
CA SER A 94 -8.48 -0.88 20.96
C SER A 94 -8.23 -2.36 20.63
N GLY A 95 -7.25 -2.67 19.77
CA GLY A 95 -7.01 -4.02 19.29
C GLY A 95 -8.10 -4.55 18.36
N PHE A 96 -8.84 -3.66 17.71
CA PHE A 96 -9.91 -4.03 16.79
C PHE A 96 -9.35 -4.81 15.59
N THR A 97 -9.91 -6.00 15.34
CA THR A 97 -9.52 -6.84 14.19
C THR A 97 -10.57 -6.87 13.09
N GLY A 98 -11.80 -6.45 13.39
CA GLY A 98 -12.96 -6.60 12.50
C GLY A 98 -13.30 -8.03 12.10
N VAL A 99 -12.74 -9.03 12.78
CA VAL A 99 -13.12 -10.44 12.60
C VAL A 99 -14.54 -10.62 13.15
N GLN A 100 -15.46 -10.97 12.28
CA GLN A 100 -16.82 -11.34 12.62
C GLN A 100 -16.96 -12.86 12.51
N THR A 101 -17.74 -13.45 13.42
CA THR A 101 -18.12 -14.86 13.35
C THR A 101 -19.55 -14.95 12.84
N THR A 102 -19.74 -15.63 11.72
CA THR A 102 -21.06 -16.01 11.22
C THR A 102 -21.44 -17.37 11.78
N TYR A 103 -22.71 -17.53 12.14
CA TYR A 103 -23.26 -18.78 12.64
C TYR A 103 -24.31 -19.27 11.66
N THR A 104 -24.11 -20.45 11.07
CA THR A 104 -25.02 -21.00 10.07
C THR A 104 -25.59 -22.34 10.52
N ALA A 105 -26.81 -22.62 10.08
CA ALA A 105 -27.44 -23.93 10.23
C ALA A 105 -28.22 -24.28 8.97
N LYS A 106 -28.35 -25.57 8.66
CA LYS A 106 -29.17 -26.08 7.57
C LYS A 106 -30.53 -26.54 8.07
N GLU A 107 -31.59 -25.95 7.55
CA GLU A 107 -32.96 -26.42 7.74
C GLU A 107 -33.16 -27.75 7.00
N LYS A 108 -33.63 -28.78 7.71
CA LYS A 108 -33.80 -30.12 7.12
C LYS A 108 -34.92 -30.18 6.08
N LYS A 109 -36.02 -29.45 6.32
CA LYS A 109 -37.21 -29.47 5.46
C LYS A 109 -36.97 -28.77 4.13
N SER A 110 -36.37 -27.59 4.15
CA SER A 110 -36.09 -26.78 2.95
C SER A 110 -34.74 -27.09 2.32
N GLY A 111 -33.79 -27.64 3.09
CA GLY A 111 -32.39 -27.79 2.70
C GLY A 111 -31.61 -26.46 2.69
N GLN A 112 -32.23 -25.35 3.09
CA GLN A 112 -31.62 -24.02 3.07
C GLN A 112 -30.62 -23.83 4.21
N VAL A 113 -29.50 -23.19 3.92
CA VAL A 113 -28.56 -22.71 4.95
C VAL A 113 -28.99 -21.31 5.37
N VAL A 114 -29.25 -21.13 6.66
CA VAL A 114 -29.66 -19.87 7.27
C VAL A 114 -28.53 -19.31 8.13
N ASN A 115 -28.38 -17.98 8.13
CA ASN A 115 -27.52 -17.26 9.08
C ASN A 115 -28.34 -16.96 10.34
N LEU A 116 -27.76 -17.21 11.50
CA LEU A 116 -28.37 -17.01 12.81
C LEU A 116 -27.46 -16.13 13.68
N ASP A 117 -28.02 -15.39 14.63
CA ASP A 117 -27.23 -14.86 15.72
C ASP A 117 -26.78 -16.01 16.66
N LYS A 118 -25.77 -15.77 17.49
CA LYS A 118 -25.19 -16.80 18.36
C LYS A 118 -26.23 -17.43 19.31
N ALA A 119 -27.12 -16.63 19.90
CA ALA A 119 -28.09 -17.13 20.88
C ALA A 119 -29.12 -18.03 20.20
N THR A 120 -29.65 -17.59 19.05
CA THR A 120 -30.56 -18.40 18.23
C THR A 120 -29.87 -19.65 17.71
N TRP A 121 -28.62 -19.55 17.24
CA TRP A 121 -27.86 -20.70 16.77
C TRP A 121 -27.67 -21.76 17.86
N GLU A 122 -27.33 -21.35 19.10
CA GLU A 122 -27.23 -22.26 20.25
C GLU A 122 -28.58 -22.87 20.63
N LEU A 123 -29.67 -22.10 20.56
CA LEU A 123 -31.02 -22.62 20.79
C LEU A 123 -31.41 -23.66 19.74
N MET A 124 -31.14 -23.37 18.46
CA MET A 124 -31.50 -24.24 17.33
C MET A 124 -30.77 -25.57 17.34
N LYS A 125 -29.61 -25.70 18.00
CA LYS A 125 -28.93 -27.01 18.18
C LYS A 125 -29.80 -28.06 18.86
N LYS A 126 -30.76 -27.63 19.69
CA LYS A 126 -31.71 -28.52 20.38
C LYS A 126 -32.95 -28.81 19.54
N ASN A 127 -33.14 -28.11 18.43
CA ASN A 127 -34.26 -28.26 17.52
C ASN A 127 -33.93 -29.33 16.46
N SER A 128 -34.73 -30.39 16.40
CA SER A 128 -34.55 -31.50 15.47
C SER A 128 -34.76 -31.11 14.00
N ASP A 129 -35.37 -29.97 13.70
CA ASP A 129 -35.61 -29.46 12.34
C ASP A 129 -34.34 -28.85 11.70
N TYR A 130 -33.28 -28.60 12.48
CA TYR A 130 -32.02 -28.01 12.01
C TYR A 130 -30.86 -29.02 12.09
N SER A 131 -29.84 -28.81 11.25
CA SER A 131 -28.63 -29.64 11.16
C SER A 131 -27.45 -28.83 10.62
N ASP A 132 -26.28 -29.44 10.47
CA ASP A 132 -25.10 -28.84 9.81
C ASP A 132 -24.72 -27.46 10.37
N PHE A 133 -24.64 -27.37 11.69
CA PHE A 133 -24.28 -26.16 12.41
C PHE A 133 -22.80 -25.81 12.19
N LYS A 134 -22.52 -24.66 11.56
CA LYS A 134 -21.16 -24.19 11.28
C LYS A 134 -20.92 -22.79 11.78
N THR A 135 -19.65 -22.49 11.99
CA THR A 135 -19.16 -21.14 12.23
C THR A 135 -18.09 -20.80 11.21
N GLU A 136 -18.17 -19.60 10.62
CA GLU A 136 -17.12 -19.08 9.74
C GLU A 136 -16.67 -17.71 10.21
N GLN A 137 -15.36 -17.48 10.22
CA GLN A 137 -14.77 -16.19 10.57
C GLN A 137 -14.41 -15.40 9.33
N THR A 138 -14.71 -14.10 9.35
CA THR A 138 -14.23 -13.19 8.31
C THR A 138 -12.72 -12.98 8.43
N ALA A 139 -12.09 -12.59 7.33
CA ALA A 139 -10.71 -12.12 7.38
C ALA A 139 -10.59 -10.89 8.28
N SER A 140 -9.47 -10.79 9.00
CA SER A 140 -9.15 -9.61 9.79
C SER A 140 -8.91 -8.40 8.88
N VAL A 141 -9.45 -7.25 9.25
CA VAL A 141 -9.13 -5.94 8.64
C VAL A 141 -7.96 -5.24 9.34
N GLU A 142 -7.38 -5.87 10.37
CA GLU A 142 -6.29 -5.30 11.14
C GLU A 142 -5.04 -4.93 10.32
N PRO A 143 -4.59 -5.72 9.30
CA PRO A 143 -3.52 -5.27 8.41
C PRO A 143 -3.88 -3.96 7.69
N ASP A 144 -5.12 -3.86 7.20
CA ASP A 144 -5.62 -2.67 6.49
C ASP A 144 -5.73 -1.46 7.43
N LEU A 145 -6.00 -1.66 8.73
CA LEU A 145 -5.97 -0.59 9.73
C LEU A 145 -4.58 0.04 9.84
N TYR A 146 -3.55 -0.80 9.99
CA TYR A 146 -2.17 -0.34 10.07
C TYR A 146 -1.77 0.36 8.77
N GLU A 147 -2.04 -0.26 7.60
CA GLU A 147 -1.74 0.33 6.30
C GLU A 147 -2.39 1.72 6.14
N THR A 148 -3.70 1.80 6.39
CA THR A 148 -4.48 3.03 6.20
C THR A 148 -4.01 4.13 7.14
N LEU A 149 -3.84 3.82 8.43
CA LEU A 149 -3.39 4.82 9.40
C LEU A 149 -1.97 5.32 9.10
N SER A 150 -1.05 4.43 8.73
CA SER A 150 0.31 4.80 8.32
C SER A 150 0.29 5.74 7.10
N THR A 151 -0.49 5.43 6.07
CA THR A 151 -0.62 6.30 4.89
C THR A 151 -1.23 7.66 5.24
N LEU A 152 -2.28 7.69 6.08
CA LEU A 152 -2.89 8.95 6.51
C LEU A 152 -1.89 9.84 7.27
N LEU A 153 -1.12 9.26 8.18
CA LEU A 153 -0.10 9.98 8.95
C LEU A 153 1.03 10.50 8.06
N LEU A 154 1.50 9.72 7.08
CA LEU A 154 2.51 10.15 6.12
C LEU A 154 2.03 11.31 5.26
N ASN A 155 0.79 11.24 4.75
CA ASN A 155 0.20 12.32 3.97
C ASN A 155 0.02 13.60 4.81
N ALA A 156 -0.27 13.44 6.10
CA ALA A 156 -0.33 14.54 7.07
C ALA A 156 1.05 15.03 7.56
N LYS A 157 2.16 14.54 6.98
CA LYS A 157 3.55 14.87 7.38
C LYS A 157 3.89 14.52 8.83
N LYS A 158 3.16 13.57 9.42
CA LYS A 158 3.35 13.03 10.77
C LYS A 158 4.20 11.77 10.74
N SER A 159 5.38 11.85 10.13
CA SER A 159 6.22 10.67 9.83
C SER A 159 6.70 9.92 11.08
N ASN A 160 6.96 10.61 12.19
CA ASN A 160 7.31 9.96 13.46
C ASN A 160 6.14 9.18 14.06
N GLU A 161 4.91 9.71 13.98
CA GLU A 161 3.71 8.99 14.41
C GLU A 161 3.45 7.79 13.49
N ALA A 162 3.64 7.96 12.18
CA ALA A 162 3.53 6.88 11.21
C ALA A 162 4.47 5.71 11.54
N LEU A 163 5.74 6.01 11.87
CA LEU A 163 6.72 4.98 12.27
C LEU A 163 6.24 4.12 13.43
N VAL A 164 5.65 4.73 14.47
CA VAL A 164 5.11 3.98 15.62
C VAL A 164 4.01 3.00 15.18
N ILE A 165 3.12 3.42 14.29
CA ILE A 165 2.04 2.56 13.76
C ILE A 165 2.59 1.48 12.84
N ILE A 166 3.56 1.82 11.99
CA ILE A 166 4.22 0.89 11.08
C ILE A 166 4.96 -0.20 11.87
N GLU A 167 5.69 0.17 12.92
CA GLU A 167 6.40 -0.78 13.80
C GLU A 167 5.42 -1.74 14.48
N LYS A 168 4.29 -1.24 15.00
CA LYS A 168 3.22 -2.09 15.56
C LYS A 168 2.65 -3.06 14.50
N GLY A 169 2.40 -2.57 13.29
CA GLY A 169 1.87 -3.37 12.20
C GLY A 169 2.85 -4.44 11.72
N LEU A 170 4.12 -4.11 11.53
CA LEU A 170 5.17 -5.04 11.09
C LEU A 170 5.52 -6.07 12.16
N ALA A 171 5.36 -5.76 13.45
CA ALA A 171 5.51 -6.75 14.52
C ALA A 171 4.49 -7.90 14.41
N LYS A 172 3.27 -7.62 13.92
CA LYS A 172 2.21 -8.63 13.69
C LYS A 172 2.24 -9.20 12.27
N TYR A 173 2.59 -8.37 11.29
CA TYR A 173 2.57 -8.69 9.87
C TYR A 173 3.94 -8.41 9.24
N PRO A 174 4.99 -9.19 9.59
CA PRO A 174 6.37 -8.91 9.18
C PRO A 174 6.60 -8.96 7.67
N ASN A 175 5.67 -9.57 6.91
CA ASN A 175 5.71 -9.67 5.45
C ASN A 175 4.76 -8.71 4.73
N ASN A 176 4.16 -7.74 5.44
CA ASN A 176 3.29 -6.75 4.81
C ASN A 176 4.14 -5.76 3.97
N ALA A 177 4.07 -5.90 2.66
CA ALA A 177 4.87 -5.11 1.71
C ALA A 177 4.55 -3.60 1.78
N LYS A 178 3.28 -3.23 1.93
CA LYS A 178 2.87 -1.82 2.00
C LYS A 178 3.35 -1.15 3.27
N LEU A 179 3.35 -1.86 4.41
CA LEU A 179 3.94 -1.33 5.65
C LEU A 179 5.45 -1.17 5.54
N LYS A 180 6.16 -2.09 4.87
CA LYS A 180 7.60 -1.93 4.60
C LYS A 180 7.89 -0.72 3.70
N GLU A 181 7.07 -0.50 2.69
CA GLU A 181 7.16 0.69 1.81
C GLU A 181 6.88 1.99 2.58
N ALA A 182 5.82 1.99 3.39
CA ALA A 182 5.49 3.11 4.27
C ALA A 182 6.63 3.38 5.27
N GLN A 183 7.31 2.34 5.77
CA GLN A 183 8.45 2.47 6.68
C GLN A 183 9.59 3.26 6.04
N ALA A 184 9.98 2.89 4.81
CA ALA A 184 11.05 3.58 4.09
C ALA A 184 10.70 5.05 3.84
N THR A 185 9.44 5.32 3.45
CA THR A 185 8.94 6.69 3.27
C THR A 185 8.98 7.48 4.57
N ALA A 186 8.54 6.88 5.68
CA ALA A 186 8.50 7.54 6.99
C ALA A 186 9.89 7.91 7.51
N TYR A 187 10.89 7.02 7.34
CA TYR A 187 12.27 7.31 7.75
C TYR A 187 12.92 8.39 6.90
N TYR A 188 12.60 8.43 5.59
CA TYR A 188 13.04 9.50 4.71
C TYR A 188 12.45 10.85 5.13
N ASP A 189 11.11 10.93 5.24
CA ASP A 189 10.41 12.18 5.55
C ASP A 189 10.71 12.70 6.96
N SER A 190 11.04 11.82 7.91
CA SER A 190 11.39 12.21 9.28
C SER A 190 12.86 12.60 9.48
N GLY A 191 13.71 12.49 8.44
CA GLY A 191 15.15 12.73 8.54
C GLY A 191 15.91 11.65 9.32
N ASN A 192 15.24 10.57 9.75
CA ASN A 192 15.83 9.46 10.52
C ASN A 192 16.49 8.40 9.61
N THR A 193 17.06 8.83 8.47
CA THR A 193 17.62 7.93 7.45
C THR A 193 18.75 7.06 8.01
N GLU A 194 19.67 7.64 8.81
CA GLU A 194 20.78 6.89 9.43
C GLU A 194 20.30 5.79 10.38
N LYS A 195 19.27 6.08 11.19
CA LYS A 195 18.66 5.09 12.10
C LYS A 195 18.09 3.91 11.30
N PHE A 196 17.45 4.19 10.17
CA PHE A 196 16.88 3.14 9.33
C PHE A 196 17.95 2.32 8.61
N ILE A 197 19.01 2.97 8.12
CA ILE A 197 20.18 2.28 7.56
C ILE A 197 20.76 1.30 8.59
N GLY A 198 20.91 1.73 9.86
CA GLY A 198 21.34 0.87 10.95
C GLY A 198 20.41 -0.33 11.16
N ALA A 199 19.10 -0.10 11.22
CA ALA A 199 18.10 -1.16 11.37
C ALA A 199 18.09 -2.14 10.19
N LEU A 200 18.20 -1.66 8.96
CA LEU A 200 18.29 -2.49 7.76
C LEU A 200 19.54 -3.36 7.78
N LYS A 201 20.70 -2.80 8.16
CA LYS A 201 21.94 -3.56 8.31
C LYS A 201 21.78 -4.66 9.35
N GLU A 202 21.18 -4.40 10.51
CA GLU A 202 20.90 -5.42 11.53
C GLU A 202 19.91 -6.50 11.03
N GLN A 203 18.90 -6.12 10.26
CA GLN A 203 17.98 -7.11 9.67
C GLN A 203 18.70 -7.99 8.63
N LEU A 204 19.59 -7.40 7.84
CA LEU A 204 20.37 -8.10 6.83
C LEU A 204 21.45 -9.03 7.41
N THR A 205 21.96 -8.76 8.62
CA THR A 205 22.83 -9.75 9.31
C THR A 205 22.05 -10.99 9.73
N LYS A 206 20.75 -10.85 10.05
CA LYS A 206 19.86 -11.97 10.40
C LYS A 206 19.30 -12.69 9.18
N ASN A 207 19.01 -11.96 8.10
CA ASN A 207 18.51 -12.51 6.85
C ASN A 207 19.21 -11.86 5.65
N PRO A 208 20.38 -12.37 5.24
CA PRO A 208 21.13 -11.83 4.10
C PRO A 208 20.46 -12.11 2.75
N THR A 209 19.39 -12.91 2.71
CA THR A 209 18.61 -13.25 1.51
C THR A 209 17.31 -12.45 1.40
N ASP A 210 17.15 -11.36 2.16
CA ASP A 210 16.02 -10.45 1.97
C ASP A 210 16.36 -9.41 0.89
N ALA A 211 15.96 -9.71 -0.34
CA ALA A 211 16.15 -8.79 -1.48
C ALA A 211 15.50 -7.42 -1.23
N THR A 212 14.38 -7.37 -0.50
CA THR A 212 13.64 -6.11 -0.24
C THR A 212 14.43 -5.22 0.70
N ASN A 213 15.06 -5.79 1.73
CA ASN A 213 15.90 -5.03 2.66
C ASN A 213 17.20 -4.56 2.01
N TRP A 214 17.83 -5.37 1.15
CA TRP A 214 18.96 -4.91 0.33
C TRP A 214 18.56 -3.76 -0.58
N TYR A 215 17.39 -3.86 -1.24
CA TYR A 215 16.84 -2.78 -2.05
C TYR A 215 16.60 -1.51 -1.23
N ASN A 216 15.91 -1.60 -0.09
CA ASN A 216 15.62 -0.46 0.77
C ASN A 216 16.90 0.19 1.30
N LEU A 217 17.92 -0.61 1.64
CA LEU A 217 19.23 -0.09 2.06
C LEU A 217 19.87 0.72 0.94
N GLY A 218 19.83 0.20 -0.29
CA GLY A 218 20.29 0.94 -1.48
C GLY A 218 19.52 2.24 -1.69
N VAL A 219 18.19 2.24 -1.57
CA VAL A 219 17.38 3.46 -1.70
C VAL A 219 17.79 4.51 -0.67
N MET A 220 18.00 4.12 0.59
CA MET A 220 18.44 5.06 1.63
C MET A 220 19.85 5.58 1.40
N GLN A 221 20.79 4.71 1.01
CA GLN A 221 22.17 5.10 0.69
C GLN A 221 22.26 5.99 -0.56
N SER A 222 21.36 5.84 -1.53
CA SER A 222 21.36 6.66 -2.76
C SER A 222 21.01 8.14 -2.51
N LYS A 223 20.49 8.49 -1.33
CA LYS A 223 20.04 9.84 -1.01
C LYS A 223 21.19 10.82 -0.76
N THR A 224 22.37 10.32 -0.42
CA THR A 224 23.54 11.15 -0.11
C THR A 224 24.66 10.83 -1.10
N PRO A 225 25.31 11.83 -1.72
CA PRO A 225 26.40 11.60 -2.68
C PRO A 225 27.54 10.74 -2.14
N ALA A 226 27.84 10.85 -0.83
CA ALA A 226 28.91 10.09 -0.17
C ALA A 226 28.66 8.57 -0.14
N THR A 227 27.41 8.13 -0.24
CA THR A 227 27.00 6.71 -0.10
C THR A 227 26.47 6.11 -1.40
N VAL A 228 26.69 6.78 -2.54
CA VAL A 228 26.24 6.32 -3.87
C VAL A 228 26.82 4.95 -4.25
N GLU A 229 28.10 4.72 -4.01
CA GLU A 229 28.73 3.43 -4.31
C GLU A 229 28.19 2.30 -3.41
N ASP A 230 27.93 2.60 -2.13
CA ASP A 230 27.27 1.65 -1.23
C ASP A 230 25.86 1.32 -1.71
N ALA A 231 25.12 2.32 -2.22
CA ALA A 231 23.79 2.11 -2.77
C ALA A 231 23.81 1.13 -3.95
N ILE A 232 24.74 1.33 -4.88
CA ILE A 232 24.97 0.45 -6.03
C ILE A 232 25.28 -0.97 -5.55
N ALA A 233 26.13 -1.14 -4.54
CA ALA A 233 26.46 -2.45 -3.97
C ALA A 233 25.23 -3.13 -3.34
N SER A 234 24.41 -2.39 -2.59
CA SER A 234 23.18 -2.88 -1.99
C SER A 234 22.15 -3.29 -3.05
N PHE A 235 21.98 -2.51 -4.12
CA PHE A 235 21.11 -2.90 -5.25
C PHE A 235 21.61 -4.14 -5.97
N LYS A 236 22.93 -4.29 -6.17
CA LYS A 236 23.52 -5.51 -6.73
C LYS A 236 23.19 -6.73 -5.86
N LYS A 237 23.28 -6.61 -4.53
CA LYS A 237 22.87 -7.69 -3.60
C LYS A 237 21.39 -8.02 -3.72
N ALA A 238 20.52 -7.02 -3.86
CA ALA A 238 19.09 -7.25 -4.10
C ALA A 238 18.84 -8.04 -5.40
N ILE A 239 19.58 -7.71 -6.47
CA ILE A 239 19.50 -8.41 -7.78
C ILE A 239 20.10 -9.82 -7.70
N GLU A 240 21.19 -10.02 -6.98
CA GLU A 240 21.78 -11.36 -6.76
C GLU A 240 20.77 -12.31 -6.09
N VAL A 241 20.03 -11.81 -5.10
CA VAL A 241 18.99 -12.58 -4.39
C VAL A 241 17.73 -12.74 -5.24
N LYS A 242 17.31 -11.68 -5.95
CA LYS A 242 16.13 -11.66 -6.82
C LYS A 242 16.49 -11.10 -8.20
N PRO A 243 16.87 -11.96 -9.17
CA PRO A 243 17.36 -11.50 -10.48
C PRO A 243 16.37 -10.65 -11.29
N ASN A 244 15.06 -10.86 -11.11
CA ASN A 244 13.99 -10.11 -11.77
C ASN A 244 13.45 -8.94 -10.93
N PHE A 245 14.27 -8.37 -10.04
CA PHE A 245 13.85 -7.23 -9.22
C PHE A 245 13.97 -5.91 -9.99
N ASP A 246 12.96 -5.62 -10.81
CA ASP A 246 12.93 -4.43 -11.68
C ASP A 246 13.28 -3.13 -10.94
N ASN A 247 12.73 -2.89 -9.76
CA ASN A 247 13.02 -1.69 -9.00
C ASN A 247 14.51 -1.56 -8.65
N ALA A 248 15.21 -2.65 -8.32
CA ALA A 248 16.64 -2.61 -8.01
C ALA A 248 17.49 -2.31 -9.25
N HIS A 249 17.14 -2.93 -10.39
CA HIS A 249 17.76 -2.64 -11.70
C HIS A 249 17.53 -1.20 -12.16
N GLN A 250 16.32 -0.70 -12.01
CA GLN A 250 15.99 0.68 -12.32
C GLN A 250 16.82 1.65 -11.45
N ASN A 251 16.86 1.41 -10.14
CA ASN A 251 17.56 2.30 -9.22
C ASN A 251 19.07 2.32 -9.42
N ILE A 252 19.72 1.19 -9.77
CA ILE A 252 21.16 1.21 -10.09
C ILE A 252 21.45 2.08 -11.33
N VAL A 253 20.62 1.99 -12.38
CA VAL A 253 20.77 2.81 -13.59
C VAL A 253 20.65 4.30 -13.27
N TYR A 254 19.58 4.70 -12.58
CA TYR A 254 19.39 6.12 -12.23
C TYR A 254 20.39 6.64 -11.20
N THR A 255 20.86 5.79 -10.29
CA THR A 255 21.91 6.15 -9.33
C THR A 255 23.23 6.47 -10.07
N VAL A 256 23.57 5.70 -11.10
CA VAL A 256 24.77 5.94 -11.92
C VAL A 256 24.63 7.14 -12.84
N ILE A 257 23.44 7.38 -13.40
CA ILE A 257 23.16 8.57 -14.23
C ILE A 257 23.19 9.84 -13.37
N GLY A 258 22.64 9.78 -12.16
CA GLY A 258 22.45 10.92 -11.27
C GLY A 258 21.38 11.90 -11.76
N ASP A 259 21.39 13.11 -11.24
CA ASP A 259 20.47 14.17 -11.67
C ASP A 259 20.87 14.70 -13.05
N ASP A 260 20.32 14.07 -14.10
CA ASP A 260 20.56 14.50 -15.48
C ASP A 260 19.88 15.83 -15.81
N SER A 261 18.74 16.14 -15.18
CA SER A 261 17.98 17.36 -15.44
C SER A 261 18.83 18.60 -15.14
N LYS A 262 19.50 18.61 -14.00
CA LYS A 262 20.41 19.68 -13.59
C LYS A 262 21.57 19.87 -14.57
N ILE A 263 22.09 18.79 -15.14
CA ILE A 263 23.18 18.88 -16.13
C ILE A 263 22.66 19.39 -17.48
N VAL A 264 21.46 18.97 -17.90
CA VAL A 264 20.81 19.48 -19.11
C VAL A 264 20.55 20.99 -19.00
N ASP A 265 20.09 21.46 -17.85
CA ASP A 265 19.87 22.89 -17.60
C ASP A 265 21.19 23.68 -17.69
N GLN A 266 22.27 23.16 -17.09
CA GLN A 266 23.60 23.75 -17.20
C GLN A 266 24.11 23.79 -18.64
N ILE A 267 23.92 22.71 -19.41
CA ILE A 267 24.28 22.65 -20.83
C ILE A 267 23.52 23.72 -21.62
N ASN A 268 22.21 23.85 -21.40
CA ASN A 268 21.38 24.81 -22.12
C ASN A 268 21.79 26.27 -21.80
N ALA A 269 22.08 26.57 -20.53
CA ALA A 269 22.56 27.88 -20.11
C ALA A 269 23.93 28.22 -20.71
N ALA A 270 24.84 27.25 -20.81
CA ALA A 270 26.18 27.47 -21.35
C ALA A 270 26.22 27.50 -22.90
N ARG A 271 25.24 26.89 -23.58
CA ARG A 271 25.33 26.58 -25.02
C ARG A 271 25.58 27.79 -25.93
N LYS A 272 24.99 28.95 -25.60
CA LYS A 272 25.12 30.16 -26.43
C LYS A 272 26.40 30.92 -26.12
N ASP A 273 26.65 31.18 -24.84
CA ASP A 273 27.66 32.16 -24.41
C ASP A 273 28.99 31.50 -24.00
N LYS A 274 28.99 30.18 -23.76
CA LYS A 274 30.14 29.40 -23.28
C LYS A 274 30.20 27.99 -23.92
N PRO A 275 30.41 27.89 -25.25
CA PRO A 275 30.32 26.62 -25.99
C PRO A 275 31.31 25.55 -25.50
N ASP A 276 32.50 25.94 -25.02
CA ASP A 276 33.48 25.00 -24.46
C ASP A 276 33.02 24.40 -23.14
N GLU A 277 32.36 25.19 -22.28
CA GLU A 277 31.76 24.70 -21.02
C GLU A 277 30.61 23.74 -21.31
N ALA A 278 29.75 24.10 -22.27
CA ALA A 278 28.66 23.23 -22.72
C ALA A 278 29.19 21.89 -23.27
N THR A 279 30.28 21.92 -24.05
CA THR A 279 30.91 20.71 -24.59
C THR A 279 31.43 19.79 -23.48
N LYS A 280 32.14 20.35 -22.49
CA LYS A 280 32.62 19.57 -21.33
C LYS A 280 31.48 18.90 -20.56
N LEU A 281 30.38 19.62 -20.35
CA LEU A 281 29.19 19.06 -19.68
C LEU A 281 28.53 17.95 -20.51
N ILE A 282 28.46 18.10 -21.84
CA ILE A 282 27.94 17.08 -22.75
C ILE A 282 28.81 15.82 -22.71
N ASP A 283 30.14 15.96 -22.71
CA ASP A 283 31.06 14.84 -22.65
C ASP A 283 30.99 14.11 -21.30
N ALA A 284 30.97 14.85 -20.19
CA ALA A 284 30.76 14.29 -18.86
C ALA A 284 29.40 13.57 -18.73
N ARG A 285 28.34 14.14 -19.32
CA ARG A 285 27.03 13.49 -19.41
C ARG A 285 27.13 12.19 -20.20
N LYS A 286 27.77 12.18 -21.37
CA LYS A 286 27.95 10.97 -22.17
C LYS A 286 28.73 9.89 -21.42
N GLU A 287 29.76 10.27 -20.66
CA GLU A 287 30.54 9.35 -19.83
C GLU A 287 29.67 8.68 -18.75
N ARG A 288 28.87 9.47 -18.00
CA ARG A 288 27.94 8.92 -16.99
C ARG A 288 26.95 7.92 -17.59
N PHE A 289 26.38 8.25 -18.74
CA PHE A 289 25.45 7.37 -19.45
C PHE A 289 26.15 6.11 -19.98
N THR A 290 27.41 6.22 -20.40
CA THR A 290 28.23 5.05 -20.79
C THR A 290 28.49 4.12 -19.61
N LYS A 291 28.72 4.68 -18.41
CA LYS A 291 28.85 3.89 -17.16
C LYS A 291 27.54 3.21 -16.76
N ALA A 292 26.40 3.83 -17.04
CA ALA A 292 25.07 3.27 -16.74
C ALA A 292 24.63 2.17 -17.73
N LEU A 293 25.18 2.20 -18.96
CA LEU A 293 24.81 1.28 -20.04
C LEU A 293 24.82 -0.22 -19.67
N PRO A 294 25.89 -0.80 -19.08
CA PRO A 294 25.89 -2.22 -18.74
C PRO A 294 24.79 -2.60 -17.75
N TYR A 295 24.40 -1.69 -16.85
CA TYR A 295 23.31 -1.93 -15.90
C TYR A 295 21.95 -1.88 -16.60
N ALA A 296 21.75 -0.97 -17.55
CA ALA A 296 20.52 -0.90 -18.33
C ALA A 296 20.36 -2.09 -19.29
N GLU A 297 21.45 -2.56 -19.89
CA GLU A 297 21.45 -3.79 -20.70
C GLU A 297 21.12 -5.02 -19.85
N ALA A 298 21.67 -5.11 -18.64
CA ALA A 298 21.34 -6.18 -17.69
C ALA A 298 19.86 -6.13 -17.26
N TRP A 299 19.32 -4.93 -17.01
CA TRP A 299 17.90 -4.75 -16.70
C TRP A 299 17.00 -5.21 -17.84
N TYR A 300 17.25 -4.75 -19.07
CA TYR A 300 16.49 -5.17 -20.25
C TYR A 300 16.58 -6.68 -20.47
N LYS A 301 17.75 -7.30 -20.24
CA LYS A 301 17.92 -8.75 -20.34
C LYS A 301 17.09 -9.49 -19.28
N ALA A 302 17.02 -8.98 -18.06
CA ALA A 302 16.22 -9.58 -16.98
C ALA A 302 14.72 -9.44 -17.23
N SER A 303 14.30 -8.33 -17.85
CA SER A 303 12.89 -7.96 -18.04
C SER A 303 12.65 -7.39 -19.46
N PRO A 304 12.69 -8.22 -20.51
CA PRO A 304 12.66 -7.76 -21.91
C PRO A 304 11.31 -7.21 -22.38
N GLU A 305 10.25 -7.36 -21.58
CA GLU A 305 8.93 -6.79 -21.84
C GLU A 305 8.60 -5.58 -20.94
N ASN A 306 9.53 -5.19 -20.06
CA ASN A 306 9.36 -4.02 -19.22
C ASN A 306 9.59 -2.74 -20.06
N LEU A 307 8.51 -1.95 -20.23
CA LEU A 307 8.54 -0.72 -21.03
C LEU A 307 9.50 0.35 -20.47
N ASP A 308 9.68 0.41 -19.15
CA ASP A 308 10.60 1.35 -18.52
C ASP A 308 12.05 0.94 -18.77
N ALA A 309 12.36 -0.36 -18.72
CA ALA A 309 13.68 -0.89 -19.07
C ALA A 309 14.06 -0.57 -20.52
N ILE A 310 13.12 -0.80 -21.45
CA ILE A 310 13.31 -0.51 -22.88
C ILE A 310 13.49 0.98 -23.12
N SER A 311 12.62 1.81 -22.54
CA SER A 311 12.66 3.27 -22.72
C SER A 311 13.96 3.84 -22.16
N THR A 312 14.36 3.41 -20.97
CA THR A 312 15.60 3.85 -20.31
C THR A 312 16.84 3.45 -21.12
N LEU A 313 16.92 2.19 -21.57
CA LEU A 313 18.04 1.71 -22.38
C LEU A 313 18.12 2.45 -23.72
N LYS A 314 16.98 2.70 -24.37
CA LYS A 314 16.89 3.49 -25.60
C LYS A 314 17.39 4.91 -25.37
N ASP A 315 16.98 5.57 -24.30
CA ASP A 315 17.42 6.93 -23.98
C ASP A 315 18.93 6.96 -23.71
N ILE A 316 19.49 5.93 -23.06
CA ILE A 316 20.94 5.79 -22.92
C ILE A 316 21.65 5.65 -24.28
N TYR A 317 21.09 4.88 -25.20
CA TYR A 317 21.64 4.80 -26.56
C TYR A 317 21.51 6.09 -27.36
N VAL A 318 20.48 6.93 -27.12
CA VAL A 318 20.39 8.28 -27.70
C VAL A 318 21.58 9.13 -27.25
N VAL A 319 21.90 9.12 -25.96
CA VAL A 319 23.02 9.89 -25.41
C VAL A 319 24.37 9.35 -25.88
N THR A 320 24.53 8.03 -25.94
CA THR A 320 25.78 7.38 -26.37
C THR A 320 25.93 7.28 -27.90
N LYS A 321 24.88 7.67 -28.65
CA LYS A 321 24.80 7.73 -30.13
C LYS A 321 24.84 6.36 -30.83
N ASN A 322 24.20 5.34 -30.27
CA ASN A 322 24.06 4.02 -30.91
C ASN A 322 22.74 3.92 -31.71
N MET A 323 22.76 4.33 -32.98
CA MET A 323 21.56 4.45 -33.82
C MET A 323 20.86 3.13 -34.13
N ASP A 324 21.61 2.04 -34.30
CA ASP A 324 21.05 0.73 -34.60
C ASP A 324 20.23 0.21 -33.42
N LYS A 325 20.77 0.33 -32.20
CA LYS A 325 20.06 -0.06 -30.98
C LYS A 325 18.86 0.82 -30.67
N ILE A 326 18.92 2.11 -30.98
CA ILE A 326 17.74 2.99 -30.87
C ILE A 326 16.61 2.50 -31.78
N LYS A 327 16.93 2.12 -33.04
CA LYS A 327 15.92 1.62 -33.99
C LYS A 327 15.31 0.31 -33.51
N GLU A 328 16.13 -0.61 -33.03
CA GLU A 328 15.71 -1.90 -32.45
C GLU A 328 14.72 -1.69 -31.29
N LEU A 329 15.09 -0.88 -30.30
CA LEU A 329 14.28 -0.66 -29.10
C LEU A 329 13.00 0.14 -29.40
N LYS A 330 13.03 1.09 -30.35
CA LYS A 330 11.81 1.78 -30.81
C LYS A 330 10.79 0.80 -31.41
N ALA A 331 11.25 -0.16 -32.21
CA ALA A 331 10.37 -1.19 -32.76
C ALA A 331 9.78 -2.07 -31.65
N LYS A 332 10.61 -2.47 -30.68
CA LYS A 332 10.17 -3.29 -29.53
C LYS A 332 9.15 -2.57 -28.66
N GLU A 333 9.39 -1.30 -28.35
CA GLU A 333 8.48 -0.47 -27.55
C GLU A 333 7.11 -0.30 -28.24
N ALA A 334 7.11 -0.09 -29.56
CA ALA A 334 5.88 0.01 -30.35
C ALA A 334 5.10 -1.32 -30.37
N GLU A 335 5.78 -2.45 -30.51
CA GLU A 335 5.19 -3.80 -30.45
C GLU A 335 4.46 -4.03 -29.12
N LEU A 336 5.11 -3.72 -27.99
CA LEU A 336 4.53 -3.91 -26.66
C LEU A 336 3.35 -2.98 -26.40
N LYS A 337 3.45 -1.70 -26.78
CA LYS A 337 2.34 -0.74 -26.64
C LYS A 337 1.11 -1.15 -27.45
N ALA A 338 1.30 -1.82 -28.59
CA ALA A 338 0.19 -2.33 -29.39
C ALA A 338 -0.53 -3.53 -28.75
N LYS A 339 0.15 -4.34 -27.93
CA LYS A 339 -0.44 -5.50 -27.22
C LYS A 339 -1.31 -5.11 -26.02
N VAL A 340 -1.17 -3.90 -25.50
CA VAL A 340 -1.88 -3.39 -24.31
C VAL A 340 -3.18 -2.65 -24.67
N LYS A 341 -3.39 -2.36 -25.96
CA LYS A 341 -4.61 -1.74 -26.50
C LYS A 341 -5.68 -2.75 -26.86
#